data_AF-A0A4D5RT23-F1
#
_entry.id   AF-A0A4D5RT23-F1
#
_cell.length_a   1.000
_cell.length_b   1.000
_cell.length_c   1.000
_cell.angle_alpha   90.00
_cell.angle_beta   90.00
_cell.angle_gamma   90.00
#
_symmetry.space_group_name_H-M   'P 1'
#
loop_
_entity.id
_entity.type
_entity.pdbx_description
1 polymer ?
#
loop_
_entity_poly.entity_id
_entity_poly.type
_entity_poly.pdbx_seq_one_letter_code
_entity_poly.pdbx_strand_id
1 'polypeptide(L)'
;MFCSYMLLGIMFLMVFGYKIAYDEYFSKPTTLPLNVSVAADAVNVTVPTAPTKNSRDFARRYYITFTALVCIGVFFALGALTMWHARLITNGETSIEAHINKKERIRLGKEGIVYVNPYDFGPRRNWRRFLGLTHGRTWRHLLWPSAHPPEGSGLTWDTIYQTG
;
A
#
# COMPACT_ATOMS: atom_id res chain seq x y z
N MET A 1 -10.92 2.20 0.19
CA MET A 1 -10.35 1.05 0.95
C MET A 1 -9.40 0.17 0.14
N PHE A 2 -9.54 0.08 -1.19
CA PHE A 2 -8.61 -0.70 -2.03
C PHE A 2 -7.12 -0.37 -1.78
N CYS A 3 -6.74 0.90 -1.83
CA CYS A 3 -5.34 1.32 -1.67
C CYS A 3 -4.74 0.92 -0.32
N SER A 4 -5.51 1.03 0.77
CA SER A 4 -5.04 0.65 2.12
C SER A 4 -4.89 -0.87 2.25
N TYR A 5 -5.78 -1.66 1.67
CA TYR A 5 -5.64 -3.13 1.67
C TYR A 5 -4.43 -3.58 0.85
N MET A 6 -4.19 -2.96 -0.30
CA MET A 6 -3.01 -3.25 -1.12
C MET A 6 -1.71 -2.93 -0.38
N LEU A 7 -1.62 -1.80 0.33
CA LEU A 7 -0.44 -1.46 1.13
C LEU A 7 -0.21 -2.45 2.27
N LEU A 8 -1.26 -2.90 2.96
CA LEU A 8 -1.16 -3.94 3.99
C LEU A 8 -0.65 -5.26 3.40
N GLY A 9 -1.14 -5.66 2.22
CA GLY A 9 -0.68 -6.85 1.51
C GLY A 9 0.79 -6.74 1.08
N ILE A 10 1.22 -5.59 0.56
CA ILE A 10 2.63 -5.37 0.19
C ILE A 10 3.53 -5.35 1.43
N MET A 11 3.08 -4.75 2.53
CA MET A 11 3.82 -4.79 3.80
C MET A 11 3.98 -6.22 4.33
N PHE A 12 2.93 -7.02 4.25
CA PHE A 12 3.00 -8.44 4.56
C PHE A 12 4.06 -9.15 3.69
N LEU A 13 4.01 -8.97 2.38
CA LEU A 13 4.99 -9.57 1.45
C LEU A 13 6.42 -9.12 1.74
N MET A 14 6.63 -7.86 2.12
CA MET A 14 7.95 -7.35 2.50
C MET A 14 8.47 -8.03 3.76
N VAL A 15 7.65 -8.12 4.81
CA VAL A 15 8.07 -8.69 6.10
C VAL A 15 8.44 -10.18 5.95
N PHE A 16 7.60 -10.96 5.28
CA PHE A 16 7.84 -12.39 5.10
C PHE A 16 8.86 -12.69 3.98
N GLY A 17 8.84 -11.91 2.90
CA GLY A 17 9.78 -12.04 1.79
C GLY A 17 11.20 -11.59 2.12
N TYR A 18 11.37 -10.68 3.09
CA TYR A 18 12.69 -10.20 3.50
C TYR A 18 13.60 -11.32 3.98
N LYS A 19 13.08 -12.30 4.74
CA LYS A 19 13.87 -13.45 5.19
C LYS A 19 14.43 -14.26 4.02
N ILE A 20 13.58 -14.58 3.04
CA ILE A 20 13.96 -15.37 1.87
C ILE A 20 14.99 -14.61 1.01
N ALA A 21 14.81 -13.30 0.84
CA ALA A 21 15.75 -12.47 0.12
C ALA A 21 17.08 -12.35 0.88
N TYR A 22 17.05 -12.12 2.19
CA TYR A 22 18.26 -12.00 3.00
C TYR A 22 19.07 -13.29 2.97
N ASP A 23 18.41 -14.43 3.13
CA ASP A 23 19.10 -15.72 3.16
C ASP A 23 19.76 -16.03 1.81
N GLU A 24 19.13 -15.67 0.69
CA GLU A 24 19.70 -15.93 -0.64
C GLU A 24 20.92 -15.06 -0.98
N TYR A 25 20.94 -13.80 -0.53
CA TYR A 25 22.02 -12.86 -0.85
C TYR A 25 23.15 -12.83 0.18
N PHE A 26 22.84 -13.12 1.44
CA PHE A 26 23.76 -12.93 2.56
C PHE A 26 24.07 -14.20 3.36
N SER A 27 23.31 -15.30 3.20
CA SER A 27 23.73 -16.55 3.85
C SER A 27 24.96 -17.11 3.17
N LYS A 28 25.95 -17.47 3.99
CA LYS A 28 27.13 -18.20 3.53
C LYS A 28 26.66 -19.55 2.96
N PRO A 29 27.20 -20.01 1.82
CA PRO A 29 26.89 -21.34 1.34
C PRO A 29 27.24 -22.33 2.44
N THR A 30 26.25 -23.09 2.91
CA THR A 30 26.51 -24.25 3.77
C THR A 30 27.32 -25.22 2.92
N THR A 31 28.64 -25.16 3.04
CA THR A 31 29.54 -26.17 2.47
C THR A 31 29.28 -27.45 3.26
N LEU A 32 28.31 -28.25 2.82
CA LEU A 32 28.26 -29.65 3.20
C LEU A 32 29.54 -30.30 2.66
N PRO A 33 30.43 -30.84 3.51
CA PRO A 33 31.55 -31.63 3.02
C PRO A 33 30.98 -32.93 2.46
N LEU A 34 30.80 -32.98 1.14
CA LEU A 34 30.60 -34.24 0.42
C LEU A 34 31.92 -35.00 0.45
N ASN A 35 32.16 -35.78 1.52
CA ASN A 35 33.21 -36.79 1.53
C ASN A 35 32.73 -37.99 0.70
N VAL A 36 32.83 -37.90 -0.62
CA VAL A 36 32.58 -39.03 -1.52
C VAL A 36 33.91 -39.74 -1.72
N SER A 37 34.20 -40.74 -0.89
CA SER A 37 35.23 -41.74 -1.18
C SER A 37 34.68 -42.71 -2.23
N VAL A 38 34.82 -42.37 -3.51
CA VAL A 38 34.50 -43.29 -4.62
C VAL A 38 35.63 -44.32 -4.70
N ALA A 39 35.38 -45.55 -4.28
CA ALA A 39 36.20 -46.69 -4.68
C ALA A 39 36.07 -46.85 -6.19
N ALA A 40 37.21 -46.86 -6.89
CA ALA A 40 37.28 -46.96 -8.34
C ALA A 40 36.85 -48.35 -8.80
N ASP A 41 35.57 -48.55 -9.09
CA ASP A 41 35.12 -49.60 -10.00
C ASP A 41 33.90 -49.13 -10.79
N ALA A 42 34.00 -49.33 -12.11
CA ALA A 42 33.21 -48.68 -13.13
C ALA A 42 31.75 -49.15 -13.14
N VAL A 43 30.83 -48.31 -12.67
CA VAL A 43 29.39 -48.42 -12.95
C VAL A 43 28.99 -47.21 -13.80
N ASN A 44 28.71 -47.44 -15.08
CA ASN A 44 28.23 -46.40 -16.00
C ASN A 44 26.74 -46.11 -15.75
N VAL A 45 26.43 -45.47 -14.62
CA VAL A 45 25.09 -44.98 -14.30
C VAL A 45 24.78 -43.80 -15.23
N THR A 46 23.89 -43.99 -16.20
CA THR A 46 23.26 -42.89 -16.94
C THR A 46 22.33 -42.13 -15.99
N VAL A 47 22.92 -41.18 -15.25
CA VAL A 47 22.17 -40.23 -14.42
C VAL A 47 21.33 -39.35 -15.35
N PRO A 48 19.99 -39.25 -15.17
CA PRO A 48 19.20 -38.30 -15.93
C PRO A 48 19.76 -36.90 -15.69
N THR A 49 20.11 -36.21 -16.78
CA THR A 49 20.70 -34.87 -16.81
C THR A 49 19.76 -33.88 -16.11
N ALA A 50 19.90 -33.79 -14.79
CA ALA A 50 19.24 -32.79 -13.98
C ALA A 50 19.61 -31.41 -14.55
N PRO A 51 18.65 -30.50 -14.75
CA PRO A 51 18.95 -29.17 -15.26
C PRO A 51 20.06 -28.56 -14.40
N THR A 52 21.12 -28.11 -15.07
CA THR A 52 22.35 -27.61 -14.45
C THR A 52 21.97 -26.67 -13.32
N LYS A 53 22.42 -26.99 -12.10
CA LYS A 53 22.12 -26.27 -10.84
C LYS A 53 22.13 -24.74 -11.04
N ASN A 54 23.08 -24.25 -11.84
CA ASN A 54 23.28 -22.85 -12.21
C ASN A 54 22.06 -22.16 -12.87
N SER A 55 21.28 -22.84 -13.72
CA SER A 55 20.14 -22.22 -14.41
C SER A 55 18.95 -21.98 -13.47
N ARG A 56 18.68 -22.94 -12.58
CA ARG A 56 17.63 -22.83 -11.56
C ARG A 56 17.99 -21.77 -10.51
N ASP A 57 19.25 -21.69 -10.11
CA ASP A 57 19.74 -20.68 -9.16
C ASP A 57 19.65 -19.26 -9.75
N PHE A 58 20.01 -19.09 -11.04
CA PHE A 58 19.86 -17.81 -11.73
C PHE A 58 18.39 -17.37 -11.82
N ALA A 59 17.50 -18.28 -12.25
CA ALA A 59 16.07 -17.98 -12.33
C ALA A 59 15.50 -17.60 -10.96
N ARG A 60 15.88 -18.33 -9.90
CA ARG A 60 15.43 -18.04 -8.53
C ARG A 60 15.86 -16.64 -8.07
N ARG A 61 17.14 -16.27 -8.24
CA ARG A 61 17.64 -14.93 -7.90
C ARG A 61 16.98 -13.83 -8.72
N TYR A 62 16.74 -14.08 -9.99
CA TYR A 62 16.03 -13.15 -10.88
C TYR A 62 14.63 -12.87 -10.35
N TYR A 63 13.84 -13.90 -10.06
CA TYR A 63 12.47 -13.72 -9.54
C TYR A 63 12.45 -13.04 -8.18
N ILE A 64 13.36 -13.39 -7.25
CA ILE A 64 13.46 -12.72 -5.95
C ILE A 64 13.76 -11.23 -6.13
N THR A 65 14.75 -10.88 -6.96
CA THR A 65 15.09 -9.48 -7.25
C THR A 65 13.91 -8.74 -7.85
N PHE A 66 13.28 -9.34 -8.87
CA PHE A 66 12.15 -8.75 -9.57
C PHE A 66 10.98 -8.47 -8.63
N THR A 67 10.58 -9.47 -7.83
CA THR A 67 9.50 -9.30 -6.84
C THR A 67 9.84 -8.23 -5.81
N ALA A 68 11.07 -8.19 -5.29
CA ALA A 68 11.49 -7.17 -4.34
C ALA A 68 11.38 -5.76 -4.92
N LEU A 69 11.89 -5.54 -6.14
CA LEU A 69 11.82 -4.25 -6.82
C LEU A 69 10.37 -3.81 -7.09
N VAL A 70 9.53 -4.74 -7.56
CA VAL A 70 8.10 -4.48 -7.79
C VAL A 70 7.40 -4.11 -6.49
N CYS A 71 7.60 -4.88 -5.41
CA CYS A 71 6.98 -4.57 -4.12
C CYS A 71 7.42 -3.20 -3.59
N ILE A 72 8.71 -2.83 -3.74
CA ILE A 72 9.22 -1.52 -3.32
C ILE A 72 8.56 -0.41 -4.14
N GLY A 73 8.57 -0.53 -5.46
CA GLY A 73 8.00 0.48 -6.36
C GLY A 73 6.51 0.70 -6.10
N VAL A 74 5.73 -0.38 -5.99
CA VAL A 74 4.30 -0.31 -5.71
C VAL A 74 4.03 0.25 -4.32
N PHE A 75 4.82 -0.11 -3.30
CA PHE A 75 4.68 0.43 -1.95
C PHE A 75 4.80 1.96 -1.93
N PHE A 76 5.83 2.52 -2.57
CA PHE A 76 6.02 3.97 -2.62
C PHE A 76 4.95 4.66 -3.47
N ALA A 77 4.61 4.10 -4.63
CA ALA A 77 3.60 4.69 -5.52
C ALA A 77 2.22 4.74 -4.86
N LEU A 78 1.74 3.61 -4.33
CA LEU A 78 0.45 3.55 -3.64
C LEU A 78 0.49 4.27 -2.29
N GLY A 79 1.64 4.27 -1.61
CA GLY A 79 1.84 4.97 -0.34
C GLY A 79 1.66 6.47 -0.51
N ALA A 80 2.34 7.07 -1.50
CA ALA A 80 2.21 8.48 -1.82
C ALA A 80 0.77 8.86 -2.19
N LEU A 81 0.12 8.05 -3.04
CA LEU A 81 -1.27 8.28 -3.43
C LEU A 81 -2.23 8.19 -2.24
N THR A 82 -2.06 7.18 -1.38
CA THR A 82 -2.89 7.00 -0.18
C THR A 82 -2.70 8.15 0.79
N MET A 83 -1.46 8.61 1.00
CA MET A 83 -1.13 9.75 1.84
C MET A 83 -1.74 11.05 1.30
N TRP A 84 -1.72 11.24 -0.02
CA TRP A 84 -2.39 12.37 -0.67
C TRP A 84 -3.90 12.38 -0.38
N HIS A 85 -4.58 11.25 -0.59
CA HIS A 85 -6.00 11.14 -0.27
C HIS A 85 -6.29 11.30 1.22
N ALA A 86 -5.44 10.77 2.11
CA ALA A 86 -5.58 10.95 3.55
C ALA A 86 -5.52 12.43 3.96
N ARG A 87 -4.66 13.22 3.31
CA ARG A 87 -4.58 14.67 3.51
C ARG A 87 -5.86 15.38 3.06
N LEU A 88 -6.39 15.01 1.90
CA LEU A 88 -7.66 15.56 1.40
C LEU A 88 -8.82 15.29 2.36
N ILE A 89 -8.96 14.05 2.83
CA ILE A 89 -9.96 13.65 3.82
C ILE A 89 -9.79 14.44 5.12
N THR A 90 -8.55 14.62 5.58
CA THR A 90 -8.27 15.35 6.81
C THR A 90 -8.77 16.80 6.74
N ASN A 91 -8.68 17.44 5.57
CA ASN A 91 -9.13 18.81 5.35
C ASN A 91 -10.61 18.93 4.92
N GLY A 92 -11.32 17.81 4.77
CA GLY A 92 -12.69 17.81 4.28
C GLY A 92 -12.83 18.35 2.85
N GLU A 93 -11.86 18.06 1.97
CA GLU A 93 -11.85 18.51 0.57
C GLU A 93 -11.79 17.29 -0.36
N THR A 94 -12.46 17.35 -1.51
CA THR A 94 -12.22 16.45 -2.66
C THR A 94 -10.96 16.87 -3.44
N SER A 95 -10.50 16.04 -4.39
CA SER A 95 -9.35 16.38 -5.23
C SER A 95 -9.58 17.64 -6.10
N ILE A 96 -10.82 17.82 -6.56
CA ILE A 96 -11.22 18.99 -7.35
C ILE A 96 -11.30 20.22 -6.44
N GLU A 97 -11.97 20.09 -5.30
CA GLU A 97 -12.09 21.16 -4.31
C GLU A 97 -10.73 21.63 -3.79
N ALA A 98 -9.77 20.73 -3.54
CA ALA A 98 -8.45 21.14 -3.08
C ALA A 98 -7.73 22.08 -4.07
N HIS A 99 -7.93 21.87 -5.37
CA HIS A 99 -7.39 22.75 -6.40
C HIS A 99 -8.11 24.10 -6.44
N ILE A 100 -9.43 24.10 -6.30
CA ILE A 100 -10.26 25.31 -6.25
C ILE A 100 -9.93 26.12 -4.99
N ASN A 101 -9.93 25.48 -3.83
CA ASN A 101 -9.61 26.07 -2.52
C ASN A 101 -8.19 26.64 -2.50
N LYS A 102 -7.23 26.00 -3.20
CA LYS A 102 -5.89 26.57 -3.38
C LYS A 102 -5.92 27.90 -4.15
N LYS A 103 -6.71 27.98 -5.23
CA LYS A 103 -6.86 29.23 -5.99
C LYS A 103 -7.57 30.31 -5.16
N GLU A 104 -8.64 29.96 -4.46
CA GLU A 104 -9.38 30.90 -3.60
C GLU A 104 -8.53 31.40 -2.43
N ARG A 105 -7.74 30.53 -1.79
CA ARG A 105 -6.76 30.92 -0.76
C ARG A 105 -5.79 31.98 -1.27
N ILE A 106 -5.30 31.85 -2.51
CA ILE A 106 -4.39 32.82 -3.12
C ILE A 106 -5.12 34.12 -3.46
N ARG A 107 -6.34 34.05 -4.00
CA ARG A 107 -7.14 35.24 -4.35
C ARG A 107 -7.49 36.07 -3.12
N LEU A 108 -8.11 35.43 -2.12
CA LEU A 108 -8.52 36.07 -0.87
C LEU A 108 -7.32 36.53 -0.04
N GLY A 109 -6.21 35.79 -0.08
CA GLY A 109 -4.96 36.20 0.57
C GLY A 109 -4.41 37.53 0.03
N LYS A 110 -4.64 37.87 -1.24
CA LYS A 110 -4.29 39.19 -1.80
C LYS A 110 -5.19 40.32 -1.29
N GLU A 111 -6.42 39.98 -0.91
CA GLU A 111 -7.42 40.89 -0.35
C GLU A 111 -7.31 40.99 1.19
N GLY A 112 -6.36 40.27 1.81
CA GLY A 112 -6.19 40.22 3.28
C GLY A 112 -7.23 39.36 3.99
N ILE A 113 -8.02 38.58 3.26
CA ILE A 113 -9.10 37.73 3.79
C ILE A 113 -8.61 36.28 3.91
N VAL A 114 -8.86 35.67 5.07
CA VAL A 114 -8.54 34.26 5.29
C VAL A 114 -9.66 33.38 4.75
N TYR A 115 -9.34 32.55 3.75
CA TYR A 115 -10.27 31.54 3.24
C TYR A 115 -10.44 30.39 4.23
N VAL A 116 -11.69 30.05 4.54
CA VAL A 116 -12.07 28.90 5.38
C VAL A 116 -12.88 27.94 4.54
N ASN A 117 -12.48 26.66 4.50
CA ASN A 117 -13.24 25.62 3.81
C ASN A 117 -14.56 25.36 4.56
N PRO A 118 -15.74 25.59 3.96
CA PRO A 118 -17.03 25.36 4.62
C PRO A 118 -17.30 23.89 4.99
N TYR A 119 -16.59 22.95 4.38
CA TYR A 119 -16.73 21.51 4.58
C TYR A 119 -15.67 20.92 5.51
N ASP A 120 -14.79 21.75 6.09
CA ASP A 120 -13.81 21.32 7.08
C ASP A 120 -14.39 21.38 8.50
N PHE A 121 -14.81 20.23 9.03
CA PHE A 121 -15.32 20.09 10.40
C PHE A 121 -14.21 19.74 11.41
N GLY A 122 -12.96 19.76 10.97
CA GLY A 122 -11.78 19.32 11.70
C GLY A 122 -11.46 17.82 11.50
N PRO A 123 -10.18 17.43 11.67
CA PRO A 123 -9.67 16.12 11.28
C PRO A 123 -10.51 14.94 11.76
N ARG A 124 -10.83 14.88 13.06
CA ARG A 124 -11.57 13.74 13.65
C ARG A 124 -12.98 13.63 13.09
N ARG A 125 -13.67 14.74 12.86
CA ARG A 125 -15.05 14.75 12.32
C ARG A 125 -15.05 14.43 10.83
N ASN A 126 -14.09 14.97 10.08
CA ASN A 126 -13.94 14.69 8.65
C ASN A 126 -13.70 13.20 8.40
N TRP A 127 -12.77 12.59 9.15
CA TRP A 127 -12.53 11.15 9.08
C TRP A 127 -13.76 10.33 9.49
N ARG A 128 -14.48 10.73 10.55
CA ARG A 128 -15.70 10.03 10.97
C ARG A 128 -16.78 10.07 9.88
N ARG A 129 -16.98 11.22 9.23
CA ARG A 129 -17.93 11.40 8.13
C ARG A 129 -17.51 10.60 6.89
N PHE A 130 -16.24 10.68 6.50
CA PHE A 130 -15.70 9.93 5.36
C PHE A 130 -15.84 8.40 5.55
N LEU A 131 -15.60 7.90 6.76
CA LEU A 131 -15.75 6.49 7.10
C LEU A 131 -17.20 6.08 7.40
N GLY A 132 -18.16 7.01 7.38
CA GLY A 132 -19.57 6.76 7.67
C GLY A 132 -19.85 6.33 9.11
N LEU A 133 -19.00 6.71 10.08
CA LEU A 133 -19.10 6.32 11.49
C LEU A 133 -20.06 7.23 12.31
N THR A 134 -21.00 7.91 11.66
CA THR A 134 -21.85 8.97 12.22
C THR A 134 -23.15 8.44 12.86
N HIS A 135 -23.71 7.32 12.37
CA HIS A 135 -25.03 6.81 12.77
C HIS A 135 -24.97 5.46 13.52
N GLY A 136 -24.09 5.32 14.53
CA GLY A 136 -23.93 4.07 15.29
C GLY A 136 -23.22 2.94 14.52
N ARG A 137 -22.69 3.25 13.33
CA ARG A 137 -21.89 2.33 12.51
C ARG A 137 -20.55 2.07 13.19
N THR A 138 -20.20 0.79 13.29
CA THR A 138 -18.92 0.32 13.84
C THR A 138 -17.91 0.06 12.73
N TRP A 139 -16.62 0.06 13.08
CA TRP A 139 -15.49 -0.23 12.20
C TRP A 139 -15.60 -1.52 11.38
N ARG A 140 -16.45 -2.47 11.80
CA ARG A 140 -16.73 -3.70 11.04
C ARG A 140 -17.33 -3.39 9.67
N HIS A 141 -18.21 -2.41 9.55
CA HIS A 141 -18.84 -2.03 8.27
C HIS A 141 -17.86 -1.42 7.26
N LEU A 142 -16.64 -1.10 7.71
CA LEU A 142 -15.55 -0.63 6.88
C LEU A 142 -14.70 -1.78 6.30
N LEU A 143 -14.66 -2.91 7.02
CA LEU A 143 -13.84 -4.07 6.66
C LEU A 143 -14.49 -4.94 5.58
N TRP A 144 -15.81 -5.06 5.59
CA TRP A 144 -16.57 -5.82 4.61
C TRP A 144 -17.23 -4.90 3.58
N PRO A 145 -17.35 -5.34 2.31
CA PRO A 145 -18.10 -4.60 1.30
C PRO A 145 -19.54 -4.40 1.79
N SER A 146 -19.89 -3.15 2.08
CA SER A 146 -21.21 -2.77 2.54
C SER A 146 -22.01 -2.24 1.34
N ALA A 147 -23.23 -2.74 1.14
CA ALA A 147 -24.17 -2.25 0.14
C ALA A 147 -24.95 -1.01 0.61
N HIS A 148 -24.53 -0.35 1.68
CA HIS A 148 -25.25 0.78 2.22
C HIS A 148 -25.17 2.02 1.32
N PRO A 149 -26.29 2.76 1.18
CA PRO A 149 -26.32 4.01 0.45
C PRO A 149 -25.46 5.07 1.15
N PRO A 150 -24.87 6.00 0.40
CA PRO A 150 -24.15 7.13 0.96
C PRO A 150 -25.10 8.01 1.81
N GLU A 151 -24.55 8.72 2.79
CA GLU A 151 -25.33 9.68 3.56
C GLU A 151 -25.63 10.92 2.69
N GLY A 152 -26.90 11.34 2.66
CA GLY A 152 -27.36 12.50 1.90
C GLY A 152 -27.74 12.22 0.44
N SER A 153 -28.23 13.26 -0.23
CA SER A 153 -28.68 13.20 -1.63
C SER A 153 -27.55 13.45 -2.65
N GLY A 154 -26.35 13.82 -2.17
CA GLY A 154 -25.24 14.25 -3.03
C GLY A 154 -25.47 15.61 -3.72
N LEU A 155 -26.58 16.29 -3.41
CA LEU A 155 -26.91 17.64 -3.91
C LEU A 155 -26.66 18.72 -2.85
N THR A 156 -26.70 18.33 -1.59
CA THR A 156 -26.50 19.23 -0.44
C THR A 156 -25.63 18.51 0.58
N TRP A 157 -24.76 19.28 1.20
CA TRP A 157 -23.87 18.81 2.27
C TRP A 157 -23.97 19.80 3.41
N ASP A 158 -23.90 19.30 4.64
CA ASP A 158 -23.81 20.18 5.79
C ASP A 158 -22.57 21.07 5.65
N THR A 159 -22.67 22.28 6.17
CA THR A 159 -21.54 23.21 6.28
C THR A 159 -21.32 23.60 7.74
N ILE A 160 -20.13 24.10 8.06
CA ILE A 160 -19.82 24.65 9.39
C ILE A 160 -20.74 25.80 9.81
N TYR A 161 -21.43 26.44 8.87
CA TYR A 161 -22.34 27.56 9.11
C TYR A 161 -23.78 27.13 9.47
N GLN A 162 -24.15 25.87 9.19
CA GLN A 162 -25.51 25.37 9.45
C GLN A 162 -25.68 24.73 10.83
N THR A 163 -24.59 24.52 11.57
CA THR A 163 -24.64 24.12 12.99
C THR A 163 -24.94 25.34 13.87
N GLY A 164 -26.22 25.70 13.95
CA GLY A 164 -26.81 26.67 14.88
C GLY A 164 -28.11 26.15 15.44
#